data_AF-A0A9N9YN86-F1
#
_entry.id   AF-A0A9N9YN86-F1
#
_cell.length_a   1.000
_cell.length_b   1.000
_cell.length_c   1.000
_cell.angle_alpha   90.00
_cell.angle_beta   90.00
_cell.angle_gamma   90.00
#
_symmetry.space_group_name_H-M   'P 1'
#
loop_
_entity.id
_entity.type
_entity.pdbx_description
1 polymer ?
#
loop_
_entity_poly.entity_id
_entity_poly.type
_entity_poly.pdbx_seq_one_letter_code
_entity_poly.pdbx_strand_id
1 'polypeptide(L)'
;MVLTHSTSHTYSHPFPTVTLAFFLRYCSPRLNPFATHVLSTDTISSHVDPKTNRLHTTRLHLKKSRMPAAVYKLLPASVTGGGTSGEKVAYVLETSVVDIKEGWMRSESKNLNFSGVLSVTEQQEFLVPTDNASLETNVNTSLVFRSRIGEKIRGKIGQAQSEGWLYGLASGLGARGIGRSIESLASTKTKDQLGKSRDGMRHVLERIRNTGVIDILEAIRRERQLGKA
;
A
#
# COMPACT_ATOMS: atom_id res chain seq x y z
N MET A 1 7.00 -17.11 -7.28
CA MET A 1 7.83 -16.02 -7.82
C MET A 1 7.93 -14.89 -6.81
N VAL A 2 9.12 -14.35 -6.57
CA VAL A 2 9.34 -13.18 -5.70
C VAL A 2 10.04 -12.10 -6.52
N LEU A 3 9.51 -10.87 -6.51
CA LEU A 3 10.12 -9.69 -7.13
C LEU A 3 10.32 -8.62 -6.06
N THR A 4 11.50 -8.01 -6.05
CA THR A 4 11.87 -6.98 -5.09
C THR A 4 12.24 -5.69 -5.80
N HIS A 5 11.79 -4.56 -5.30
CA HIS A 5 12.14 -3.25 -5.82
C HIS A 5 12.43 -2.30 -4.66
N SER A 6 13.46 -1.47 -4.80
CA SER A 6 13.86 -0.50 -3.78
C SER A 6 14.08 0.87 -4.40
N THR A 7 13.68 1.91 -3.69
CA THR A 7 13.93 3.29 -4.07
C THR A 7 14.27 4.12 -2.84
N SER A 8 15.10 5.13 -3.04
CA SER A 8 15.49 6.07 -1.99
C SER A 8 15.09 7.48 -2.43
N HIS A 9 14.62 8.29 -1.49
CA HIS A 9 14.27 9.68 -1.72
C HIS A 9 14.56 10.52 -0.48
N THR A 10 14.92 11.78 -0.69
CA THR A 10 15.13 12.75 0.39
C THR A 10 14.06 13.82 0.31
N TYR A 11 13.32 14.00 1.40
CA TYR A 11 12.42 15.14 1.55
C TYR A 11 13.18 16.29 2.21
N SER A 12 13.15 17.47 1.59
CA SER A 12 13.70 18.71 2.18
C SER A 12 12.77 19.30 3.25
N HIS A 13 12.34 18.46 4.19
CA HIS A 13 11.53 18.83 5.35
C HIS A 13 12.04 18.11 6.61
N PRO A 14 11.89 18.74 7.79
CA PRO A 14 12.23 18.11 9.06
C PRO A 14 11.43 16.82 9.31
N PHE A 15 12.06 15.87 10.00
CA PHE A 15 11.46 14.57 10.31
C PHE A 15 10.08 14.63 10.99
N PRO A 16 9.80 15.53 11.96
CA PRO A 16 8.46 15.65 12.53
C PRO A 16 7.41 16.02 11.48
N THR A 17 7.75 16.89 10.53
CA THR A 17 6.85 17.33 9.45
C THR A 17 6.59 16.20 8.47
N VAL A 18 7.62 15.43 8.09
CA VAL A 18 7.49 14.26 7.22
C VAL A 18 6.67 13.17 7.89
N THR A 19 6.89 12.92 9.18
CA THR A 19 6.11 11.96 9.98
C THR A 19 4.64 12.37 10.07
N LEU A 20 4.36 13.65 10.32
CA LEU A 20 2.99 14.16 10.33
C LEU A 20 2.33 14.01 8.96
N ALA A 21 3.01 14.41 7.88
CA ALA A 21 2.52 14.26 6.51
C ALA A 21 2.21 12.79 6.19
N PHE A 22 3.04 11.85 6.66
CA PHE A 22 2.80 10.42 6.49
C PHE A 22 1.48 9.99 7.12
N PHE A 23 1.14 10.48 8.32
CA PHE A 23 -0.14 10.16 8.95
C PHE A 23 -1.32 10.84 8.24
N LEU A 24 -1.14 12.04 7.72
CA LEU A 24 -2.21 12.81 7.07
C LEU A 24 -2.46 12.42 5.60
N ARG A 25 -1.54 11.72 4.94
CA ARG A 25 -1.56 11.54 3.46
C ARG A 25 -2.81 10.93 2.85
N TYR A 26 -3.66 10.28 3.64
CA TYR A 26 -4.94 9.69 3.21
C TYR A 26 -6.15 10.21 3.98
N CYS A 27 -6.03 11.31 4.72
CA CYS A 27 -7.14 11.85 5.51
C CYS A 27 -8.20 12.59 4.69
N SER A 28 -7.85 13.10 3.50
CA SER A 28 -8.80 13.76 2.60
C SER A 28 -8.30 13.71 1.15
N PRO A 29 -9.19 13.44 0.17
CA PRO A 29 -8.88 13.61 -1.25
C PRO A 29 -8.50 15.04 -1.63
N ARG A 30 -9.01 16.05 -0.90
CA ARG A 30 -8.65 17.46 -1.13
C ARG A 30 -7.22 17.74 -0.68
N LEU A 31 -6.80 17.09 0.42
CA LEU A 31 -5.45 17.20 0.93
C LEU A 31 -4.44 16.57 -0.03
N ASN A 32 -4.72 15.35 -0.53
CA ASN A 32 -3.81 14.62 -1.41
C ASN A 32 -4.53 14.09 -2.68
N PRO A 33 -4.41 14.78 -3.83
CA PRO A 33 -5.06 14.36 -5.08
C PRO A 33 -4.44 13.11 -5.70
N PHE A 34 -3.24 12.70 -5.27
CA PHE A 34 -2.57 11.50 -5.78
C PHE A 34 -3.09 10.21 -5.13
N ALA A 35 -3.88 10.33 -4.06
CA ALA A 35 -4.42 9.21 -3.29
C ALA A 35 -5.90 8.90 -3.56
N THR A 36 -6.47 9.31 -4.70
CA THR A 36 -7.90 9.09 -5.06
C THR A 36 -8.34 7.62 -5.11
N HIS A 37 -7.39 6.69 -5.15
CA HIS A 37 -7.63 5.25 -5.11
C HIS A 37 -7.83 4.72 -3.67
N VAL A 38 -7.55 5.53 -2.64
CA VAL A 38 -7.80 5.21 -1.24
C VAL A 38 -9.21 5.68 -0.90
N LEU A 39 -10.09 4.74 -0.55
CA LEU A 39 -11.50 4.98 -0.25
C LEU A 39 -11.69 5.38 1.22
N SER A 40 -11.04 4.67 2.13
CA SER A 40 -11.08 4.95 3.56
C SER A 40 -9.76 4.59 4.24
N THR A 41 -9.55 5.15 5.42
CA THR A 41 -8.41 4.87 6.29
C THR A 41 -8.85 4.99 7.73
N ASP A 42 -8.65 3.91 8.48
CA ASP A 42 -9.09 3.78 9.85
C ASP A 42 -7.89 3.41 10.73
N THR A 43 -7.74 4.09 11.87
CA THR A 43 -6.74 3.71 12.88
C THR A 43 -7.33 2.64 13.78
N ILE A 44 -6.75 1.44 13.73
CA ILE A 44 -7.19 0.28 14.53
C ILE A 44 -6.61 0.35 15.93
N SER A 45 -5.33 0.73 16.05
CA SER A 45 -4.68 0.93 17.34
C SER A 45 -3.61 2.01 17.24
N SER A 46 -3.42 2.75 18.32
CA SER A 46 -2.37 3.76 18.45
C SER A 46 -2.00 3.85 19.93
N HIS A 47 -0.73 3.62 20.25
CA HIS A 47 -0.24 3.70 21.63
C HIS A 47 1.25 4.03 21.67
N VAL A 48 1.68 4.65 22.76
CA VAL A 48 3.12 4.85 23.05
C VAL A 48 3.56 3.71 23.96
N ASP A 49 4.59 2.98 23.55
CA ASP A 49 5.21 1.96 24.42
C ASP A 49 5.89 2.66 25.61
N PRO A 50 5.49 2.38 26.86
CA PRO A 50 6.06 3.03 28.03
C PRO A 50 7.54 2.71 28.25
N LYS A 51 8.05 1.57 27.75
CA LYS A 51 9.46 1.18 27.92
C LYS A 51 10.36 1.90 26.92
N THR A 52 9.97 1.89 25.64
CA THR A 52 10.79 2.46 24.56
C THR A 52 10.45 3.91 24.22
N ASN A 53 9.29 4.43 24.69
CA ASN A 53 8.71 5.71 24.29
C ASN A 53 8.45 5.85 22.78
N ARG A 54 8.27 4.72 22.08
CA ARG A 54 7.98 4.69 20.64
C ARG A 54 6.49 4.68 20.40
N LEU A 55 6.04 5.43 19.38
CA LEU A 55 4.64 5.43 18.95
C LEU A 55 4.40 4.26 17.99
N HIS A 56 3.52 3.36 18.38
CA HIS A 56 3.06 2.24 17.58
C HIS A 56 1.66 2.54 17.06
N THR A 57 1.49 2.51 15.74
CA THR A 57 0.21 2.75 15.08
C THR A 57 -0.10 1.63 14.10
N THR A 58 -1.32 1.11 14.15
CA THR A 58 -1.85 0.18 13.16
C THR A 58 -3.06 0.80 12.47
N ARG A 59 -3.05 0.84 11.13
CA ARG A 59 -4.11 1.40 10.30
C ARG A 59 -4.59 0.40 9.27
N LEU A 60 -5.86 0.49 8.90
CA LEU A 60 -6.46 -0.25 7.81
C LEU A 60 -6.84 0.72 6.71
N HIS A 61 -6.36 0.46 5.49
CA HIS A 61 -6.70 1.24 4.32
C HIS A 61 -7.57 0.41 3.37
N LEU A 62 -8.70 0.97 2.96
CA LEU A 62 -9.51 0.43 1.88
C LEU A 62 -9.10 1.11 0.57
N LYS A 63 -8.69 0.33 -0.43
CA LYS A 63 -8.23 0.84 -1.73
C LYS A 63 -9.03 0.22 -2.87
N LYS A 64 -9.20 0.94 -3.97
CA LYS A 64 -9.69 0.37 -5.24
C LYS A 64 -8.70 -0.69 -5.72
N SER A 65 -9.17 -1.91 -5.93
CA SER A 65 -8.31 -3.02 -6.34
C SER A 65 -7.94 -2.89 -7.82
N ARG A 66 -6.65 -3.05 -8.11
CA ARG A 66 -6.09 -2.94 -9.46
C ARG A 66 -5.64 -4.28 -10.04
N MET A 67 -6.12 -5.39 -9.47
CA MET A 67 -5.82 -6.73 -9.98
C MET A 67 -6.37 -6.89 -11.40
N PRO A 68 -5.71 -7.66 -12.30
CA PRO A 68 -6.20 -7.88 -13.65
C PRO A 68 -7.53 -8.63 -13.66
N ALA A 69 -8.37 -8.33 -14.65
CA ALA A 69 -9.64 -9.02 -14.87
C ALA A 69 -9.49 -10.56 -14.86
N ALA A 70 -8.43 -11.06 -15.49
CA ALA A 70 -8.11 -12.49 -15.55
C ALA A 70 -7.83 -13.12 -14.17
N VAL A 71 -7.24 -12.37 -13.24
CA VAL A 71 -6.95 -12.89 -11.89
C VAL A 71 -8.23 -13.06 -11.07
N TYR A 72 -9.20 -12.15 -11.24
CA TYR A 72 -10.49 -12.30 -10.57
C TYR A 72 -11.27 -13.52 -11.05
N LYS A 73 -11.12 -13.93 -12.31
CA LYS A 73 -11.76 -15.15 -12.84
C LYS A 73 -11.18 -16.43 -12.23
N LEU A 74 -9.99 -16.38 -11.65
CA LEU A 74 -9.31 -17.53 -11.05
C LEU A 74 -9.52 -17.66 -9.54
N LEU A 75 -10.08 -16.62 -8.93
CA LEU A 75 -10.30 -16.56 -7.49
C LEU A 75 -11.74 -16.96 -7.16
N PRO A 76 -11.96 -17.78 -6.13
CA PRO A 76 -13.30 -18.04 -5.62
C PRO A 76 -13.99 -16.73 -5.24
N ALA A 77 -15.31 -16.64 -5.46
CA ALA A 77 -16.09 -15.44 -5.13
C ALA A 77 -15.94 -15.01 -3.66
N SER A 78 -15.71 -15.96 -2.75
CA SER A 78 -15.44 -15.75 -1.32
C SER A 78 -14.13 -14.99 -1.03
N VAL A 79 -13.13 -15.08 -1.92
CA VAL A 79 -11.83 -14.39 -1.77
C VAL A 79 -11.83 -13.05 -2.51
N THR A 80 -12.72 -12.86 -3.48
CA THR A 80 -12.87 -11.61 -4.22
C THR A 80 -13.81 -10.61 -3.54
N GLY A 81 -14.40 -10.95 -2.39
CA GLY A 81 -15.29 -10.07 -1.64
C GLY A 81 -16.78 -10.17 -2.00
N GLY A 82 -17.24 -11.29 -2.57
CA GLY A 82 -18.65 -11.68 -2.58
C GLY A 82 -19.66 -10.82 -3.38
N GLY A 83 -19.23 -9.82 -4.15
CA GLY A 83 -20.14 -8.98 -4.93
C GLY A 83 -20.22 -9.35 -6.41
N THR A 84 -21.43 -9.64 -6.91
CA THR A 84 -21.76 -9.80 -8.34
C THR A 84 -21.77 -8.47 -9.11
N SER A 85 -21.57 -7.33 -8.44
CA SER A 85 -21.62 -5.98 -9.02
C SER A 85 -20.51 -5.06 -8.51
N GLY A 86 -19.70 -4.51 -9.43
CA GLY A 86 -19.19 -3.14 -9.28
C GLY A 86 -17.72 -2.97 -8.93
N GLU A 87 -17.39 -2.73 -7.65
CA GLU A 87 -16.05 -2.27 -7.27
C GLU A 87 -15.29 -3.32 -6.46
N LYS A 88 -14.22 -3.81 -7.05
CA LYS A 88 -13.32 -4.74 -6.39
C LYS A 88 -12.38 -3.92 -5.52
N VAL A 89 -12.33 -4.21 -4.22
CA VAL A 89 -11.54 -3.44 -3.24
C VAL A 89 -10.42 -4.28 -2.64
N ALA A 90 -9.35 -3.63 -2.23
CA ALA A 90 -8.19 -4.23 -1.56
C ALA A 90 -8.05 -3.64 -0.17
N TYR A 91 -7.92 -4.50 0.84
CA TYR A 91 -7.65 -4.11 2.21
C TYR A 91 -6.14 -4.15 2.43
N VAL A 92 -5.56 -3.07 2.95
CA VAL A 92 -4.13 -2.95 3.25
C VAL A 92 -3.96 -2.60 4.71
N LEU A 93 -3.28 -3.48 5.45
CA LEU A 93 -2.88 -3.22 6.83
C LEU A 93 -1.55 -2.49 6.82
N GLU A 94 -1.50 -1.33 7.47
CA GLU A 94 -0.28 -0.58 7.71
C GLU A 94 0.06 -0.61 9.19
N THR A 95 1.30 -0.98 9.52
CA THR A 95 1.86 -0.87 10.86
C THR A 95 3.05 0.07 10.82
N SER A 96 3.12 1.04 11.73
CA SER A 96 4.25 1.96 11.83
C SER A 96 4.76 2.07 13.26
N VAL A 97 6.07 2.24 13.39
CA VAL A 97 6.76 2.56 14.64
C VAL A 97 7.55 3.84 14.43
N VAL A 98 7.36 4.81 15.33
CA VAL A 98 8.05 6.09 15.30
C VAL A 98 8.87 6.25 16.57
N ASP A 99 10.15 6.57 16.41
CA ASP A 99 11.01 7.04 17.48
C ASP A 99 11.41 8.48 17.19
N ILE A 100 10.78 9.42 17.91
CA ILE A 100 11.04 10.84 17.73
C ILE A 100 12.39 11.27 18.32
N LYS A 101 12.91 10.52 19.31
CA LYS A 101 14.16 10.84 19.99
C LYS A 101 15.36 10.39 19.14
N GLU A 102 15.28 9.18 18.60
CA GLU A 102 16.30 8.64 17.71
C GLU A 102 16.14 9.13 16.26
N GLY A 103 15.02 9.79 15.93
CA GLY A 103 14.83 10.43 14.62
C GLY A 103 14.56 9.44 13.49
N TRP A 104 13.75 8.41 13.74
CA TRP A 104 13.39 7.45 12.70
C TRP A 104 11.94 6.98 12.77
N MET A 105 11.41 6.58 11.62
CA MET A 105 10.12 5.91 11.51
C MET A 105 10.23 4.72 10.56
N ARG A 106 9.68 3.58 10.96
CA ARG A 106 9.55 2.41 10.09
C ARG A 106 8.09 2.10 9.89
N SER A 107 7.69 1.83 8.66
CA SER A 107 6.35 1.38 8.33
C SER A 107 6.39 0.13 7.46
N GLU A 108 5.40 -0.73 7.64
CA GLU A 108 5.11 -1.86 6.78
C GLU A 108 3.65 -1.80 6.37
N SER A 109 3.38 -1.91 5.07
CA SER A 109 2.05 -2.03 4.49
C SER A 109 1.91 -3.34 3.74
N LYS A 110 0.85 -4.09 4.03
CA LYS A 110 0.58 -5.40 3.43
C LYS A 110 -0.88 -5.58 3.07
N ASN A 111 -1.17 -6.14 1.89
CA ASN A 111 -2.55 -6.49 1.53
C ASN A 111 -3.06 -7.71 2.33
N LEU A 112 -4.28 -7.60 2.84
CA LEU A 112 -4.96 -8.66 3.60
C LEU A 112 -5.66 -9.64 2.66
N ASN A 113 -6.46 -9.12 1.72
CA ASN A 113 -7.12 -9.92 0.70
C ASN A 113 -6.22 -10.12 -0.53
N PHE A 114 -6.51 -11.14 -1.34
CA PHE A 114 -5.70 -11.55 -2.51
C PHE A 114 -4.28 -12.08 -2.21
N SER A 115 -3.87 -12.16 -0.94
CA SER A 115 -2.53 -12.64 -0.51
C SER A 115 -2.20 -14.06 -0.99
N GLY A 116 -3.22 -14.91 -1.17
CA GLY A 116 -3.08 -16.24 -1.76
C GLY A 116 -2.80 -16.26 -3.27
N VAL A 117 -2.78 -15.10 -3.94
CA VAL A 117 -2.41 -14.94 -5.35
C VAL A 117 -1.22 -14.02 -5.50
N LEU A 118 -1.32 -12.81 -4.94
CA LEU A 118 -0.27 -11.80 -4.94
C LEU A 118 -0.25 -11.14 -3.55
N SER A 119 0.82 -11.40 -2.82
CA SER A 119 1.16 -10.65 -1.60
C SER A 119 2.09 -9.52 -2.00
N VAL A 120 1.75 -8.30 -1.58
CA VAL A 120 2.55 -7.10 -1.74
C VAL A 120 2.86 -6.60 -0.34
N THR A 121 4.14 -6.52 -0.03
CA THR A 121 4.65 -5.93 1.22
C THR A 121 5.50 -4.72 0.84
N GLU A 122 5.09 -3.54 1.30
CA GLU A 122 5.84 -2.30 1.17
C GLU A 122 6.41 -1.96 2.54
N GLN A 123 7.72 -1.80 2.65
CA GLN A 123 8.37 -1.33 3.86
C GLN A 123 9.02 0.02 3.57
N GLN A 124 8.84 0.97 4.48
CA GLN A 124 9.46 2.28 4.37
C GLN A 124 10.24 2.58 5.64
N GLU A 125 11.44 3.11 5.48
CA GLU A 125 12.30 3.54 6.57
C GLU A 125 12.64 5.02 6.35
N PHE A 126 12.21 5.84 7.30
CA PHE A 126 12.44 7.28 7.36
C PHE A 126 13.52 7.52 8.40
N LEU A 127 14.57 8.26 8.03
CA LEU A 127 15.74 8.52 8.88
C LEU A 127 16.11 10.00 8.80
N VAL A 128 16.41 10.59 9.95
CA VAL A 128 17.12 11.86 10.02
C VAL A 128 18.57 11.64 9.53
N PRO A 129 19.06 12.38 8.53
CA PRO A 129 20.45 12.28 8.08
C PRO A 129 21.41 12.71 9.19
N THR A 130 22.53 12.00 9.33
CA THR A 130 23.55 12.27 10.36
C THR A 130 24.22 13.65 10.19
N ASP A 131 24.34 14.13 8.96
CA ASP A 131 25.10 15.35 8.62
C ASP A 131 24.23 16.63 8.62
N ASN A 132 22.92 16.52 8.35
CA ASN A 132 21.97 17.65 8.20
C ASN A 132 20.70 17.41 9.01
N ALA A 133 20.87 17.16 10.31
CA ALA A 133 19.84 16.65 11.21
C ALA A 133 18.54 17.49 11.32
N SER A 134 18.54 18.75 10.86
CA SER A 134 17.45 19.69 11.14
C SER A 134 16.49 19.98 9.97
N LEU A 135 16.84 19.65 8.72
CA LEU A 135 16.08 20.15 7.56
C LEU A 135 15.62 19.08 6.57
N GLU A 136 16.18 17.88 6.63
CA GLU A 136 15.89 16.83 5.65
C GLU A 136 15.52 15.51 6.30
N THR A 137 14.82 14.67 5.56
CA THR A 137 14.48 13.30 5.96
C THR A 137 14.72 12.36 4.79
N ASN A 138 15.58 11.37 5.00
CA ASN A 138 15.84 10.31 4.03
C ASN A 138 14.79 9.21 4.16
N VAL A 139 14.33 8.69 3.04
CA VAL A 139 13.31 7.65 2.96
C VAL A 139 13.74 6.56 2.02
N ASN A 140 13.91 5.36 2.57
CA ASN A 140 14.14 4.15 1.81
C ASN A 140 12.83 3.35 1.75
N THR A 141 12.35 3.06 0.54
CA THR A 141 11.16 2.25 0.33
C THR A 141 11.54 0.95 -0.37
N SER A 142 11.19 -0.18 0.22
CA SER A 142 11.33 -1.51 -0.35
C SER A 142 9.96 -2.14 -0.59
N LEU A 143 9.81 -2.79 -1.74
CA LEU A 143 8.57 -3.43 -2.18
C LEU A 143 8.87 -4.87 -2.54
N VAL A 144 8.14 -5.79 -1.94
CA VAL A 144 8.26 -7.23 -2.17
C VAL A 144 6.94 -7.76 -2.69
N PHE A 145 6.95 -8.24 -3.93
CA PHE A 145 5.84 -8.92 -4.57
C PHE A 145 6.06 -10.42 -4.51
N ARG A 146 5.17 -11.15 -3.85
CA ARG A 146 5.19 -12.63 -3.82
C ARG A 146 3.96 -13.15 -4.53
N SER A 147 4.16 -13.76 -5.70
CA SER A 147 3.10 -14.39 -6.47
C SER A 147 3.09 -15.90 -6.26
N ARG A 148 1.92 -16.43 -5.87
CA ARG A 148 1.64 -17.86 -5.67
C ARG A 148 0.74 -18.44 -6.77
N ILE A 149 0.46 -17.67 -7.82
CA ILE A 149 -0.46 -18.13 -8.87
C ILE A 149 0.06 -19.35 -9.63
N GLY A 150 1.37 -19.42 -9.87
CA GLY A 150 2.00 -20.54 -10.59
C GLY A 150 1.83 -21.86 -9.84
N GLU A 151 2.00 -21.85 -8.52
CA GLU A 151 1.79 -23.02 -7.66
C GLU A 151 0.34 -23.49 -7.69
N LYS A 152 -0.62 -22.57 -7.62
CA LYS A 152 -2.06 -22.90 -7.71
C LYS A 152 -2.48 -23.45 -9.06
N ILE A 153 -1.94 -22.90 -10.15
CA ILE A 153 -2.22 -23.40 -11.50
C ILE A 153 -1.62 -24.80 -11.66
N ARG A 154 -0.37 -25.02 -11.22
CA ARG A 154 0.27 -26.34 -11.28
C ARG A 154 -0.48 -27.38 -10.43
N GLY A 155 -0.97 -27.00 -9.25
CA GLY A 155 -1.80 -27.85 -8.41
C GLY A 155 -3.13 -28.24 -9.06
N LYS A 156 -3.82 -27.29 -9.71
CA LYS A 156 -5.06 -27.57 -10.46
C LYS A 156 -4.82 -28.43 -11.70
N ILE A 157 -3.72 -28.23 -12.42
CA ILE A 157 -3.33 -29.08 -13.56
C ILE A 157 -3.03 -30.51 -13.06
N GLY A 158 -2.33 -30.65 -11.93
CA GLY A 158 -2.07 -31.96 -11.32
C GLY A 158 -3.34 -32.71 -10.89
N GLN A 159 -4.33 -32.00 -10.32
CA GLN A 159 -5.65 -32.58 -10.00
C GLN A 159 -6.46 -32.96 -11.25
N ALA A 160 -6.46 -32.12 -12.28
CA ALA A 160 -7.14 -32.44 -13.54
C ALA A 160 -6.49 -33.63 -14.27
N GLN A 161 -5.17 -33.81 -14.13
CA GLN A 161 -4.44 -34.94 -14.69
C GLN A 161 -4.73 -36.26 -13.94
N SER A 162 -5.06 -36.22 -12.64
CA SER A 162 -5.51 -37.41 -11.91
C SER A 162 -6.97 -37.80 -12.17
N GLU A 163 -7.81 -36.87 -12.61
CA GLU A 163 -9.25 -37.12 -12.86
C GLU A 163 -9.61 -37.43 -14.33
N GLY A 164 -8.62 -37.62 -15.21
CA GLY A 164 -8.85 -38.18 -16.55
C GLY A 164 -9.77 -37.38 -17.47
N TRP A 165 -10.08 -36.12 -17.14
CA TRP A 165 -11.04 -35.31 -17.90
C TRP A 165 -10.28 -34.25 -18.73
N LEU A 166 -10.49 -34.33 -20.06
CA LEU A 166 -10.27 -33.36 -21.15
C LEU A 166 -8.91 -32.64 -21.31
N TYR A 167 -8.01 -33.32 -22.03
CA TYR A 167 -6.89 -32.72 -22.76
C TYR A 167 -7.39 -32.00 -24.02
N GLY A 168 -7.00 -30.73 -24.19
CA GLY A 168 -6.90 -30.10 -25.52
C GLY A 168 -7.77 -28.86 -25.76
N LEU A 169 -7.30 -27.69 -25.31
CA LEU A 169 -7.27 -26.39 -26.04
C LEU A 169 -7.12 -25.14 -25.14
N ALA A 170 -7.36 -25.22 -23.83
CA ALA A 170 -7.49 -24.00 -23.00
C ALA A 170 -6.45 -23.81 -21.87
N SER A 171 -5.60 -24.79 -21.54
CA SER A 171 -4.83 -24.75 -20.29
C SER A 171 -3.41 -24.17 -20.38
N GLY A 172 -2.71 -24.33 -21.51
CA GLY A 172 -1.29 -23.97 -21.63
C GLY A 172 -1.01 -22.48 -21.91
N LEU A 173 -1.88 -21.79 -22.65
CA LEU A 173 -1.69 -20.40 -23.06
C LEU A 173 -2.09 -19.40 -21.97
N GLY A 174 -3.12 -19.72 -21.16
CA GLY A 174 -3.62 -18.84 -20.11
C GLY A 174 -2.63 -18.65 -18.94
N ALA A 175 -1.99 -19.73 -18.49
CA ALA A 175 -1.08 -19.70 -17.34
C ALA A 175 0.16 -18.83 -17.59
N ARG A 176 0.77 -18.95 -18.77
CA ARG A 176 1.92 -18.13 -19.20
C ARG A 176 1.54 -16.65 -19.34
N GLY A 177 0.33 -16.35 -19.84
CA GLY A 177 -0.18 -14.98 -19.96
C GLY A 177 -0.46 -14.31 -18.61
N ILE A 178 -0.96 -15.07 -17.63
CA ILE A 178 -1.26 -14.56 -16.29
C ILE A 178 0.02 -14.28 -15.49
N GLY A 179 1.01 -15.17 -15.58
CA GLY A 179 2.34 -14.95 -14.99
C GLY A 179 2.96 -13.63 -15.49
N ARG A 180 3.01 -13.45 -16.83
CA ARG A 180 3.49 -12.22 -17.47
C ARG A 180 2.68 -10.99 -17.08
N SER A 181 1.37 -11.12 -16.91
CA SER A 181 0.51 -10.01 -16.47
C SER A 181 0.82 -9.58 -15.04
N ILE A 182 1.14 -10.53 -14.15
CA ILE A 182 1.56 -10.24 -12.77
C ILE A 182 2.96 -9.64 -12.75
N GLU A 183 3.90 -10.16 -13.55
CA GLU A 183 5.24 -9.58 -13.70
C GLU A 183 5.16 -8.13 -14.23
N SER A 184 4.37 -7.89 -15.28
CA SER A 184 4.13 -6.54 -15.82
C SER A 184 3.48 -5.61 -14.79
N LEU A 185 2.54 -6.13 -13.98
CA LEU A 185 1.98 -5.40 -12.85
C LEU A 185 3.03 -5.04 -11.81
N ALA A 186 3.88 -5.99 -11.47
CA ALA A 186 4.92 -5.85 -10.46
C ALA A 186 6.10 -4.98 -10.92
N SER A 187 6.30 -4.77 -12.23
CA SER A 187 7.40 -3.96 -12.76
C SER A 187 6.96 -2.53 -13.12
N THR A 188 5.97 -2.37 -14.00
CA THR A 188 5.56 -1.04 -14.50
C THR A 188 4.71 -0.30 -13.47
N LYS A 189 3.67 -0.93 -12.91
CA LYS A 189 2.76 -0.23 -12.00
C LYS A 189 3.38 0.06 -10.64
N THR A 190 4.39 -0.71 -10.24
CA THR A 190 5.17 -0.46 -9.02
C THR A 190 5.92 0.86 -9.11
N LYS A 191 6.59 1.13 -10.24
CA LYS A 191 7.29 2.40 -10.47
C LYS A 191 6.30 3.58 -10.43
N ASP A 192 5.15 3.44 -11.09
CA ASP A 192 4.10 4.45 -11.06
C ASP A 192 3.55 4.68 -9.65
N GLN A 193 3.37 3.61 -8.86
CA GLN A 193 2.88 3.69 -7.49
C GLN A 193 3.88 4.41 -6.58
N LEU A 194 5.17 4.09 -6.71
CA LEU A 194 6.23 4.79 -5.99
C LEU A 194 6.28 6.28 -6.34
N GLY A 195 6.16 6.61 -7.63
CA GLY A 195 6.07 8.00 -8.08
C GLY A 195 4.89 8.74 -7.45
N LYS A 196 3.69 8.15 -7.49
CA LYS A 196 2.49 8.73 -6.88
C LYS A 196 2.58 8.88 -5.36
N SER A 197 3.19 7.91 -4.68
CA SER A 197 3.42 7.97 -3.23
C SER A 197 4.31 9.16 -2.88
N ARG A 198 5.43 9.31 -3.61
CA ARG A 198 6.36 10.43 -3.46
C ARG A 198 5.69 11.77 -3.72
N ASP A 199 4.99 11.90 -4.85
CA ASP A 199 4.37 13.15 -5.27
C ASP A 199 3.20 13.53 -4.35
N GLY A 200 2.42 12.54 -3.88
CA GLY A 200 1.39 12.73 -2.87
C GLY A 200 1.94 13.23 -1.53
N MET A 201 3.03 12.63 -1.05
CA MET A 201 3.73 13.12 0.15
C MET A 201 4.26 14.54 -0.03
N ARG A 202 4.91 14.85 -1.17
CA ARG A 202 5.40 16.20 -1.47
C ARG A 202 4.25 17.21 -1.44
N HIS A 203 3.11 16.87 -2.04
CA HIS A 203 1.93 17.74 -2.05
C HIS A 203 1.38 18.01 -0.65
N VAL A 204 1.33 17.00 0.21
CA VAL A 204 0.92 17.15 1.61
C VAL A 204 1.90 18.02 2.38
N LEU A 205 3.20 17.82 2.18
CA LEU A 205 4.27 18.60 2.81
C LEU A 205 4.21 20.08 2.41
N GLU A 206 4.04 20.38 1.13
CA GLU A 206 3.89 21.75 0.64
C GLU A 206 2.63 22.42 1.18
N ARG A 207 1.52 21.68 1.31
CA ARG A 207 0.33 22.21 1.98
C ARG A 207 0.59 22.53 3.44
N ILE A 208 1.26 21.65 4.18
CA ILE A 208 1.62 21.90 5.59
C ILE A 208 2.49 23.16 5.69
N ARG A 209 3.44 23.34 4.77
CA ARG A 209 4.32 24.51 4.72
C ARG A 209 3.55 25.81 4.46
N ASN A 210 2.59 25.80 3.54
CA ASN A 210 1.91 27.02 3.07
C ASN A 210 0.66 27.38 3.87
N THR A 211 -0.11 26.39 4.31
CA THR A 211 -1.39 26.60 5.02
C THR A 211 -1.23 26.48 6.53
N GLY A 212 -0.17 25.83 7.00
CA GLY A 212 0.01 25.51 8.42
C GLY A 212 -0.75 24.26 8.85
N VAL A 213 -0.27 23.65 9.94
CA VAL A 213 -0.78 22.36 10.42
C VAL A 213 -2.21 22.46 10.96
N ILE A 214 -2.49 23.49 11.76
CA ILE A 214 -3.78 23.63 12.46
C ILE A 214 -4.93 23.76 11.46
N ASP A 215 -4.78 24.64 10.47
CA ASP A 215 -5.79 24.86 9.43
C ASP A 215 -6.09 23.59 8.63
N ILE A 216 -5.07 22.77 8.34
CA ILE A 216 -5.25 21.48 7.68
C ILE A 216 -6.06 20.53 8.56
N LEU A 217 -5.73 20.42 9.85
CA LEU A 217 -6.44 19.55 10.78
C LEU A 217 -7.90 20.01 10.97
N GLU A 218 -8.15 21.31 11.02
CA GLU A 218 -9.49 21.87 11.06
C GLU A 218 -10.29 21.61 9.79
N ALA A 219 -9.66 21.74 8.62
CA ALA A 219 -10.29 21.41 7.35
C ALA A 219 -10.69 19.93 7.30
N ILE A 220 -9.79 19.02 7.70
CA ILE A 220 -10.07 17.58 7.80
C ILE A 220 -11.22 17.32 8.78
N ARG A 221 -11.21 18.00 9.95
CA ARG A 221 -12.28 17.88 10.96
C ARG A 221 -13.64 18.31 10.40
N ARG A 222 -13.70 19.46 9.73
CA ARG A 222 -14.92 19.99 9.09
C ARG A 222 -15.45 19.02 8.03
N GLU A 223 -14.57 18.48 7.18
CA GLU A 223 -14.97 17.49 6.17
C GLU A 223 -15.57 16.23 6.79
N ARG A 224 -14.98 15.71 7.87
CA ARG A 224 -15.53 14.55 8.59
C ARG A 224 -16.87 14.83 9.24
N GLN A 225 -17.13 16.07 9.65
CA GLN A 225 -18.44 16.48 10.18
C GLN A 225 -19.48 16.61 9.06
N LEU A 226 -19.09 17.14 7.90
CA LEU A 226 -19.97 17.29 6.73
C LEU A 226 -20.29 15.96 6.05
N GLY A 227 -19.36 15.01 6.04
CA GLY A 227 -19.54 13.65 5.51
C GLY A 227 -20.27 12.68 6.46
N LYS A 228 -20.89 13.19 7.53
CA LYS A 228 -21.71 12.43 8.50
C LYS A 228 -23.22 12.64 8.29
N ALA A 229 -23.67 12.78 7.05
CA ALA A 229 -25.07 12.59 6.64
C ALA A 229 -25.15 11.45 5.63
#